data_AF-A0A661XJL8-F1
#
_entry.id   AF-A0A661XJL8-F1
#
_cell.length_a   1.000
_cell.length_b   1.000
_cell.length_c   1.000
_cell.angle_alpha   90.00
_cell.angle_beta   90.00
_cell.angle_gamma   90.00
#
_symmetry.space_group_name_H-M   'P 1'
#
loop_
_entity.id
_entity.type
_entity.pdbx_description
1 polymer ?
#
loop_
_entity_poly.entity_id
_entity_poly.type
_entity_poly.pdbx_seq_one_letter_code
_entity_poly.pdbx_strand_id
1 'polypeptide(L)'
;MLHFNYITGDKTEQVLFNKRSKSGTVLLQTLYHQRLRPALEYIELCQLVKIASSLEKSYGYPLDIEFGIEDKKLWLLQVRPVTAFHSALNETIDRFPLAYVREFAEKTS
;
A
#
# COMPACT_ATOMS: atom_id res chain seq x y z
N MET A 1 16.75 9.87 -5.27
CA MET A 1 16.09 9.19 -6.41
C MET A 1 15.64 7.82 -5.93
N LEU A 2 14.36 7.47 -6.09
CA LEU A 2 13.87 6.13 -5.74
C LEU A 2 14.31 5.15 -6.83
N HIS A 3 14.75 3.96 -6.42
CA HIS A 3 15.09 2.86 -7.31
C HIS A 3 14.09 1.73 -7.08
N PHE A 4 13.52 1.19 -8.17
CA PHE A 4 12.56 0.11 -8.12
C PHE A 4 13.06 -1.08 -8.93
N ASN A 5 13.00 -2.26 -8.32
CA ASN A 5 13.16 -3.53 -9.02
C ASN A 5 11.76 -4.07 -9.32
N TYR A 6 11.40 -4.14 -10.60
CA TYR A 6 10.07 -4.61 -10.99
C TYR A 6 10.02 -6.13 -10.94
N ILE A 7 9.23 -6.67 -10.02
CA ILE A 7 8.85 -8.07 -10.01
C ILE A 7 7.43 -8.14 -10.59
N THR A 8 7.29 -8.79 -11.75
CA THR A 8 6.02 -8.88 -12.47
C THR A 8 5.45 -10.29 -12.36
N GLY A 9 4.18 -10.39 -11.92
CA GLY A 9 3.41 -11.62 -12.06
C GLY A 9 2.76 -11.74 -13.44
N ASP A 10 2.38 -12.97 -13.79
CA ASP A 10 1.60 -13.28 -14.98
C ASP A 10 0.12 -12.94 -14.78
N LYS A 11 -0.29 -11.76 -15.25
CA LYS A 11 -1.64 -11.21 -15.08
C LYS A 11 -2.59 -11.75 -16.14
N THR A 12 -3.02 -13.00 -16.03
CA THR A 12 -3.89 -13.69 -17.02
C THR A 12 -5.23 -13.00 -17.23
N GLU A 13 -5.79 -12.40 -16.20
CA GLU A 13 -7.15 -11.86 -16.19
C GLU A 13 -7.20 -10.42 -15.67
N GLN A 14 -8.23 -9.69 -16.08
CA GLN A 14 -8.52 -8.33 -15.64
C GLN A 14 -10.04 -8.10 -15.55
N VAL A 15 -10.45 -7.28 -14.59
CA VAL A 15 -11.83 -6.83 -14.44
C VAL A 15 -11.98 -5.47 -15.10
N LEU A 16 -12.92 -5.35 -16.04
CA LEU A 16 -13.21 -4.11 -16.75
C LEU A 16 -14.65 -3.69 -16.54
N PHE A 17 -14.91 -2.39 -16.62
CA PHE A 17 -16.27 -1.87 -16.66
C PHE A 17 -17.02 -2.38 -17.89
N ASN A 18 -18.25 -2.88 -17.70
CA ASN A 18 -19.03 -3.43 -18.80
C ASN A 18 -19.62 -2.31 -19.66
N LYS A 19 -18.88 -1.92 -20.71
CA LYS A 19 -19.30 -0.88 -21.65
C LYS A 19 -20.58 -1.22 -22.44
N ARG A 20 -20.90 -2.51 -22.61
CA ARG A 20 -22.11 -2.94 -23.35
C ARG A 20 -23.38 -2.70 -22.56
N SER A 21 -23.40 -3.10 -21.28
CA SER A 21 -24.53 -2.84 -20.37
C SER A 21 -24.53 -1.43 -19.78
N LYS A 22 -23.39 -0.70 -19.88
CA LYS A 22 -23.14 0.57 -19.17
C LYS A 22 -23.26 0.44 -17.65
N SER A 23 -23.11 -0.76 -17.10
CA SER A 23 -23.23 -1.02 -15.67
C SER A 23 -22.52 -2.31 -15.28
N GLY A 24 -21.99 -2.35 -14.05
CA GLY A 24 -21.27 -3.50 -13.53
C GLY A 24 -19.93 -3.74 -14.22
N THR A 25 -19.40 -4.94 -14.04
CA THR A 25 -18.07 -5.33 -14.49
C THR A 25 -18.10 -6.65 -15.25
N VAL A 26 -17.04 -6.91 -16.01
CA VAL A 26 -16.80 -8.17 -16.71
C VAL A 26 -15.36 -8.62 -16.47
N LEU A 27 -15.18 -9.92 -16.24
CA LEU A 27 -13.87 -10.55 -16.18
C LEU A 27 -13.44 -10.94 -17.60
N LEU A 28 -12.24 -10.53 -18.01
CA LEU A 28 -11.70 -10.77 -19.35
C LEU A 28 -10.25 -11.21 -19.26
N GLN A 29 -9.78 -11.90 -20.30
CA GLN A 29 -8.37 -12.25 -20.44
C GLN A 29 -7.54 -11.00 -20.75
N THR A 30 -6.36 -10.92 -20.15
CA THR A 30 -5.39 -9.84 -20.41
C THR A 30 -4.69 -10.06 -21.74
N LEU A 31 -4.41 -8.97 -22.45
CA LEU A 31 -3.65 -9.04 -23.71
C LEU A 31 -2.27 -9.64 -23.43
N TYR A 32 -1.83 -10.56 -24.29
CA TYR A 32 -0.58 -11.30 -24.10
C TYR A 32 0.62 -10.41 -23.77
N HIS A 33 0.77 -9.29 -24.49
CA HIS A 33 1.89 -8.35 -24.30
C HIS A 33 1.79 -7.50 -23.04
N GLN A 34 0.67 -7.52 -22.31
CA GLN A 34 0.47 -6.79 -21.04
C GLN A 34 0.64 -7.69 -19.82
N ARG A 35 0.47 -9.02 -19.97
CA ARG A 35 0.49 -9.99 -18.86
C ARG A 35 1.73 -9.89 -17.99
N LEU A 36 2.89 -9.72 -18.60
CA LEU A 36 4.19 -9.65 -17.91
C LEU A 36 4.74 -8.23 -17.79
N ARG A 37 4.01 -7.20 -18.22
CA ARG A 37 4.44 -5.81 -18.01
C ARG A 37 4.22 -5.38 -16.57
N PRO A 38 5.03 -4.47 -16.02
CA PRO A 38 4.67 -3.70 -14.84
C PRO A 38 3.28 -3.08 -15.03
N ALA A 39 2.44 -3.15 -13.99
CA ALA A 39 1.12 -2.52 -14.03
C ALA A 39 1.20 -0.99 -13.78
N LEU A 40 2.34 -0.53 -13.27
CA LEU A 40 2.60 0.85 -12.90
C LEU A 40 3.91 1.31 -13.51
N GLU A 41 3.91 2.53 -14.02
CA GLU A 41 5.09 3.22 -14.50
C GLU A 41 5.87 3.86 -13.33
N TYR A 42 7.14 4.20 -13.56
CA TYR A 42 8.01 4.79 -12.54
C TYR A 42 7.42 6.03 -11.86
N ILE A 43 6.78 6.90 -12.65
CA ILE A 43 6.20 8.16 -12.17
C ILE A 43 5.01 7.88 -11.25
N GLU A 44 4.19 6.89 -11.59
CA GLU A 44 3.03 6.47 -10.80
C GLU A 44 3.48 5.85 -9.48
N LEU A 45 4.52 5.01 -9.50
CA LEU A 45 5.14 4.47 -8.28
C LEU A 45 5.71 5.57 -7.37
N CYS A 46 6.41 6.54 -7.94
CA CYS A 46 6.92 7.68 -7.17
C CYS A 46 5.80 8.48 -6.50
N GLN A 47 4.70 8.72 -7.22
CA GLN A 47 3.52 9.41 -6.68
C GLN A 47 2.86 8.61 -5.56
N LEU A 48 2.66 7.30 -5.78
CA LEU A 48 2.08 6.39 -4.80
C LEU A 48 2.90 6.35 -3.51
N VAL A 49 4.22 6.14 -3.60
CA VAL A 49 5.12 6.10 -2.43
C VAL A 49 5.08 7.41 -1.65
N LYS A 50 5.11 8.55 -2.35
CA LYS A 50 5.05 9.87 -1.71
C LYS A 50 3.75 10.05 -0.91
N ILE A 51 2.62 9.67 -1.49
CA ILE A 51 1.30 9.81 -0.85
C ILE A 51 1.17 8.84 0.31
N ALA A 52 1.52 7.56 0.12
CA ALA A 52 1.49 6.54 1.17
C ALA A 52 2.35 6.94 2.37
N SER A 53 3.60 7.37 2.15
CA SER A 53 4.49 7.81 3.22
C SER A 53 3.97 9.04 3.97
N SER A 54 3.36 10.00 3.26
CA SER A 54 2.73 11.16 3.89
C SER A 54 1.53 10.77 4.76
N LEU A 55 0.73 9.80 4.31
CA LEU A 55 -0.41 9.30 5.06
C LEU A 55 0.05 8.56 6.32
N GLU A 56 0.95 7.59 6.20
CA GLU A 56 1.47 6.84 7.36
C GLU A 56 2.08 7.78 8.41
N LYS A 57 2.83 8.81 7.99
CA LYS A 57 3.36 9.83 8.90
C LYS A 57 2.26 10.61 9.62
N SER A 58 1.15 10.89 8.95
CA SER A 58 0.03 11.67 9.50
C SER A 58 -0.84 10.84 10.45
N TYR A 59 -1.05 9.55 10.12
CA TYR A 59 -1.82 8.64 10.96
C TYR A 59 -1.01 8.07 12.13
N GLY A 60 0.32 7.98 12.00
CA GLY A 60 1.22 7.50 13.04
C GLY A 60 1.34 5.98 13.14
N TYR A 61 0.79 5.25 12.16
CA TYR A 61 0.86 3.79 12.07
C TYR A 61 0.79 3.31 10.61
N PRO A 62 1.19 2.06 10.32
CA PRO A 62 1.13 1.50 8.98
C PRO A 62 -0.30 1.40 8.43
N LEU A 63 -0.44 1.66 7.13
CA LEU A 63 -1.73 1.72 6.45
C LEU A 63 -1.83 0.68 5.34
N ASP A 64 -3.02 0.12 5.20
CA ASP A 64 -3.47 -0.62 4.02
C ASP A 64 -4.34 0.31 3.17
N ILE A 65 -3.96 0.50 1.92
CA ILE A 65 -4.47 1.54 1.01
C ILE A 65 -4.99 0.89 -0.25
N GLU A 66 -6.28 1.07 -0.52
CA GLU A 66 -6.89 0.74 -1.81
C GLU A 66 -6.85 1.98 -2.70
N PHE A 67 -6.30 1.84 -3.90
CA PHE A 67 -6.08 2.94 -4.83
C PHE A 67 -6.39 2.54 -6.28
N GLY A 68 -6.62 3.56 -7.11
CA GLY A 68 -6.82 3.43 -8.55
C GLY A 68 -6.03 4.49 -9.28
N ILE A 69 -5.67 4.21 -10.53
CA ILE A 69 -5.00 5.18 -11.40
C ILE A 69 -5.86 5.40 -12.64
N GLU A 70 -6.16 6.66 -12.90
CA GLU A 70 -6.92 7.09 -14.07
C GLU A 70 -6.28 8.38 -14.62
N ASP A 71 -6.00 8.44 -15.91
CA ASP A 71 -5.40 9.61 -16.58
C ASP A 71 -4.17 10.18 -15.85
N LYS A 72 -3.28 9.31 -15.35
CA LYS A 72 -2.07 9.64 -14.56
C LYS A 72 -2.36 10.32 -13.22
N LYS A 73 -3.60 10.25 -12.74
CA LYS A 73 -4.00 10.66 -11.39
C LYS A 73 -4.16 9.43 -10.52
N LEU A 74 -3.58 9.51 -9.32
CA LEU A 74 -3.82 8.55 -8.26
C LEU A 74 -5.08 8.93 -7.49
N TRP A 75 -5.98 7.98 -7.35
CA TRP A 75 -7.19 8.07 -6.54
C TRP A 75 -7.07 7.13 -5.34
N LEU A 76 -7.42 7.61 -4.16
CA LEU A 76 -7.51 6.78 -2.96
C LEU A 76 -8.98 6.38 -2.76
N LEU A 77 -9.25 5.08 -2.75
CA LEU A 77 -10.60 4.54 -2.58
C LEU A 77 -10.87 4.22 -1.11
N GLN A 78 -9.89 3.64 -0.43
CA GLN A 78 -10.00 3.28 0.99
C GLN A 78 -8.63 3.35 1.66
N VAL A 79 -8.61 3.76 2.94
CA VAL A 79 -7.41 3.75 3.79
C VAL A 79 -7.79 3.14 5.14
N ARG A 80 -7.09 2.09 5.58
CA ARG A 80 -7.35 1.43 6.86
C ARG A 80 -6.05 1.12 7.63
N PRO A 81 -6.06 1.10 8.97
CA PRO A 81 -4.90 0.66 9.75
C PRO A 81 -4.57 -0.81 9.51
N VAL A 82 -3.28 -1.16 9.51
CA VAL A 82 -2.86 -2.56 9.55
C VAL A 82 -3.04 -3.09 10.98
N THR A 83 -3.98 -4.02 11.17
CA THR A 83 -4.35 -4.55 12.50
C THR A 83 -3.25 -5.41 13.13
N ALA A 84 -2.49 -6.15 12.32
CA ALA A 84 -1.39 -6.98 12.79
C ALA A 84 -0.31 -6.15 13.51
N PHE A 85 -0.04 -4.93 13.04
CA PHE A 85 0.90 -4.02 13.68
C PHE A 85 0.45 -3.63 15.09
N HIS A 86 -0.84 -3.31 15.26
CA HIS A 86 -1.40 -2.93 16.56
C HIS A 86 -1.33 -4.09 17.56
N SER A 87 -1.59 -5.32 17.11
CA SER A 87 -1.47 -6.51 17.97
C SER A 87 -0.03 -6.72 18.44
N ALA A 88 0.95 -6.62 17.53
CA ALA A 88 2.36 -6.77 17.87
C ALA A 88 2.87 -5.64 18.78
N LEU A 89 2.41 -4.41 18.55
CA LEU A 89 2.72 -3.25 19.40
C LEU A 89 2.18 -3.45 20.82
N ASN A 90 0.93 -3.88 20.95
CA ASN A 90 0.31 -4.14 22.25
C ASN A 90 1.01 -5.28 23.00
N GLU A 91 1.32 -6.40 22.34
CA GLU A 91 2.10 -7.48 22.95
C GLU A 91 3.46 -6.98 23.46
N THR A 92 4.13 -6.12 22.67
CA THR A 92 5.42 -5.54 23.04
C THR A 92 5.29 -4.63 24.26
N ILE A 93 4.26 -3.78 24.32
CA ILE A 93 3.99 -2.89 25.46
C ILE A 93 3.67 -3.70 26.72
N ASP A 94 2.86 -4.76 26.60
CA ASP A 94 2.49 -5.63 27.71
C ASP A 94 3.70 -6.39 28.26
N ARG A 95 4.56 -6.90 27.36
CA ARG A 95 5.76 -7.66 27.72
C ARG A 95 6.91 -6.76 28.22
N PHE A 96 7.02 -5.55 27.69
CA PHE A 96 8.04 -4.58 28.04
C PHE A 96 7.40 -3.21 28.33
N PRO A 97 6.81 -3.02 29.53
CA PRO A 97 6.18 -1.75 29.88
C PRO A 97 7.20 -0.63 29.73
N LEU A 98 6.88 0.38 28.90
CA LEU A 98 7.75 1.51 28.57
C LEU A 98 8.25 2.31 29.80
N ALA A 99 7.70 2.06 30.99
CA ALA A 99 8.23 2.52 32.27
C ALA A 99 9.71 2.11 32.49
N TYR A 100 10.12 0.93 32.01
CA TYR A 100 11.48 0.42 32.21
C TYR A 100 12.53 1.11 31.32
N VAL A 101 12.11 1.65 30.17
CA VAL A 101 13.02 2.31 29.21
C VAL A 101 13.43 3.71 29.69
N ARG A 102 12.57 4.41 30.46
CA ARG A 102 12.93 5.69 31.10
C ARG A 102 13.99 5.52 32.18
N GLU A 103 13.86 4.52 33.06
CA GLU A 103 14.86 4.26 34.10
C GLU A 103 16.23 3.84 33.54
N PHE A 104 16.26 3.13 32.41
CA PHE A 104 17.52 2.74 31.74
C PHE A 104 18.22 3.91 31.05
N ALA A 105 17.46 4.83 30.44
CA ALA A 105 18.02 6.04 29.82
C ALA A 105 18.57 7.03 30.86
N GLU A 106 17.92 7.13 32.02
CA GLU A 106 18.35 7.99 33.13
C GLU A 106 19.55 7.41 33.91
N LYS A 107 19.72 6.07 33.96
CA LYS A 107 20.89 5.43 34.61
C LYS A 107 22.16 5.40 33.76
N THR A 108 22.08 5.74 32.48
CA THR A 108 23.22 5.68 31.53
C THR A 108 23.65 7.08 31.05
N SER A 109 23.10 8.14 31.65
CA SER A 109 23.51 9.55 31.48
C SER A 109 24.25 10.04 32.72
#